data_AF-A0A7S1FGA9-F1
#
_entry.id   AF-A0A7S1FGA9-F1
#
_cell.length_a   1.000
_cell.length_b   1.000
_cell.length_c   1.000
_cell.angle_alpha   90.00
_cell.angle_beta   90.00
_cell.angle_gamma   90.00
#
_symmetry.space_group_name_H-M   'P 1'
#
loop_
_entity.id
_entity.type
_entity.pdbx_description
1 polymer ?
#
loop_
_entity_poly.entity_id
_entity_poly.type
_entity_poly.pdbx_seq_one_letter_code
_entity_poly.pdbx_strand_id
1 'polypeptide(L)'
;TVFDTQIAHLLWLERKNLNPYQASIAEVLRTFMQPVYRSHRWDELERKPIRAHLWKERPFTPQCLRYAIEGVVHLLPLHRVLCHQLGDPQGDMVMRRSTRYVSYPRLNRSELPTADTSIIKPGLPLQAMVASRRPNAMYFKLNHSALTGTVLDVDDLRDFQDAHPGDVTRCRVRSFSDCGQFVRLQREGHGTLFFDTTTGTMRPMPSRAEAEEVYPSRGSSLRDLGKRGGGGLSFDKSSYKEKKPDIIYRSGKRGVPKLRKPDLKLPKLRGEHKSFDPSFPS
;
A
#
# COMPACT_ATOMS: atom_id res chain seq x y z
N THR A 1 -1.27 14.25 21.50
CA THR A 1 -2.03 13.49 20.47
C THR A 1 -2.40 14.46 19.35
N VAL A 2 -2.52 13.99 18.11
CA VAL A 2 -2.81 14.83 16.92
C VAL A 2 -4.04 14.26 16.23
N PHE A 3 -4.98 15.14 15.85
CA PHE A 3 -6.09 14.79 14.97
C PHE A 3 -5.76 15.26 13.55
N ASP A 4 -5.58 14.32 12.63
CA ASP A 4 -5.33 14.64 11.23
C ASP A 4 -6.61 14.51 10.41
N THR A 5 -7.03 15.61 9.79
CA THR A 5 -8.26 15.67 8.97
C THR A 5 -8.17 14.81 7.70
N GLN A 6 -6.97 14.59 7.15
CA GLN A 6 -6.78 13.67 6.02
C GLN A 6 -7.01 12.23 6.44
N ILE A 7 -6.63 11.88 7.68
CA ILE A 7 -6.86 10.55 8.25
C ILE A 7 -8.33 10.33 8.56
N ALA A 8 -9.02 11.35 9.08
CA ALA A 8 -10.46 11.30 9.24
C ALA A 8 -11.19 11.08 7.90
N HIS A 9 -10.78 11.77 6.83
CA HIS A 9 -11.34 11.53 5.50
C HIS A 9 -11.06 10.10 4.99
N LEU A 10 -9.83 9.59 5.18
CA LEU A 10 -9.47 8.23 4.82
C LEU A 10 -10.35 7.20 5.53
N LEU A 11 -10.53 7.34 6.84
CA LEU A 11 -11.43 6.49 7.64
C LEU A 11 -12.89 6.57 7.17
N TRP A 12 -13.33 7.76 6.74
CA TRP A 12 -14.66 7.95 6.19
C TRP A 12 -14.82 7.20 4.85
N LEU A 13 -13.84 7.27 3.96
CA LEU A 13 -13.83 6.50 2.70
C LEU A 13 -13.90 4.99 2.96
N GLU A 14 -13.09 4.49 3.90
CA GLU A 14 -13.09 3.08 4.30
C GLU A 14 -14.47 2.65 4.81
N ARG A 15 -15.10 3.45 5.67
CA ARG A 15 -16.45 3.18 6.18
C ARG A 15 -17.52 3.18 5.08
N LYS A 16 -17.30 3.92 3.99
CA LYS A 16 -18.15 3.96 2.81
C LYS A 16 -17.81 2.89 1.77
N ASN A 17 -16.86 1.98 2.05
CA ASN A 17 -16.34 1.00 1.11
C ASN A 17 -15.80 1.63 -0.18
N LEU A 18 -15.21 2.82 -0.07
CA LEU A 18 -14.57 3.52 -1.17
C LEU A 18 -13.06 3.31 -1.11
N ASN A 19 -12.39 3.40 -2.27
CA ASN A 19 -10.94 3.29 -2.35
C ASN A 19 -10.27 4.43 -1.56
N PRO A 20 -9.44 4.13 -0.54
CA PRO A 20 -8.81 5.15 0.27
C PRO A 20 -7.74 5.92 -0.52
N TYR A 21 -7.64 7.22 -0.23
CA TYR A 21 -6.56 8.11 -0.69
C TYR A 21 -6.45 9.32 0.23
N GLN A 22 -5.32 10.01 0.14
CA GLN A 22 -5.11 11.28 0.82
C GLN A 22 -5.66 12.43 0.00
N ALA A 23 -6.79 12.99 0.45
CA ALA A 23 -7.40 14.18 -0.12
C ALA A 23 -6.64 15.46 0.27
N SER A 24 -6.79 16.50 -0.56
CA SER A 24 -6.38 17.85 -0.20
C SER A 24 -7.36 18.47 0.81
N ILE A 25 -6.95 19.51 1.54
CA ILE A 25 -7.85 20.23 2.44
C ILE A 25 -9.05 20.82 1.69
N ALA A 26 -8.84 21.32 0.47
CA ALA A 26 -9.89 21.88 -0.38
C ALA A 26 -10.93 20.80 -0.73
N GLU A 27 -10.49 19.59 -1.05
CA GLU A 27 -11.39 18.46 -1.28
C GLU A 27 -12.16 18.04 -0.04
N VAL A 28 -11.51 17.96 1.12
CA VAL A 28 -12.17 17.64 2.40
C VAL A 28 -13.24 18.69 2.73
N LEU A 29 -12.91 19.98 2.57
CA LEU A 29 -13.88 21.07 2.76
C LEU A 29 -15.03 21.00 1.75
N ARG A 30 -14.77 20.69 0.48
CA ARG A 30 -15.81 20.51 -0.54
C ARG A 30 -16.78 19.39 -0.16
N THR A 31 -16.28 18.31 0.43
CA THR A 31 -17.09 17.15 0.83
C THR A 31 -17.92 17.42 2.09
N PHE A 32 -17.34 18.03 3.13
CA PHE A 32 -17.99 18.11 4.45
C PHE A 32 -18.49 19.51 4.82
N MET A 33 -17.96 20.56 4.18
CA MET A 33 -18.23 21.96 4.48
C MET A 33 -18.41 22.78 3.19
N GLN A 34 -19.24 22.27 2.27
CA GLN A 34 -19.44 22.85 0.94
C GLN A 34 -19.76 24.37 0.94
N PRO A 35 -20.54 24.93 1.88
CA PRO A 35 -20.72 26.38 1.97
C PRO A 35 -19.41 27.15 2.17
N VAL A 36 -18.54 26.66 3.07
CA VAL A 36 -17.21 27.25 3.34
C VAL A 36 -16.30 27.12 2.14
N TYR A 37 -16.29 25.95 1.49
CA TYR A 37 -15.51 25.75 0.27
C TYR A 37 -15.82 26.82 -0.79
N ARG A 38 -17.12 27.09 -1.02
CA ARG A 38 -17.60 28.06 -2.01
C ARG A 38 -17.34 29.51 -1.60
N SER A 39 -17.69 29.89 -0.36
CA SER A 39 -17.57 31.28 0.09
C SER A 39 -16.13 31.78 0.11
N HIS A 40 -15.18 30.91 0.49
CA HIS A 40 -13.77 31.25 0.58
C HIS A 40 -12.97 30.98 -0.70
N ARG A 41 -13.62 30.52 -1.78
CA ARG A 41 -13.01 30.20 -3.08
C ARG A 41 -11.78 29.32 -2.95
N TRP A 42 -11.95 28.19 -2.27
CA TRP A 42 -10.87 27.22 -2.04
C TRP A 42 -10.30 26.62 -3.34
N ASP A 43 -11.10 26.63 -4.42
CA ASP A 43 -10.65 26.33 -5.78
C ASP A 43 -9.52 27.25 -6.25
N GLU A 44 -9.57 28.53 -5.91
CA GLU A 44 -8.54 29.51 -6.28
C GLU A 44 -7.29 29.37 -5.41
N LEU A 45 -7.48 29.14 -4.10
CA LEU A 45 -6.39 28.98 -3.14
C LEU A 45 -5.53 27.75 -3.44
N GLU A 46 -6.16 26.63 -3.80
CA GLU A 46 -5.45 25.39 -4.15
C GLU A 46 -4.69 25.50 -5.48
N ARG A 47 -5.27 26.19 -6.48
CA ARG A 47 -4.65 26.34 -7.80
C ARG A 47 -3.47 27.31 -7.82
N LYS A 48 -3.41 28.25 -6.86
CA LYS A 48 -2.37 29.28 -6.80
C LYS A 48 -1.61 29.20 -5.47
N PRO A 49 -0.81 28.14 -5.25
CA PRO A 49 0.00 28.02 -4.05
C PRO A 49 0.99 29.19 -3.97
N ILE A 50 1.18 29.70 -2.75
CA ILE A 50 2.12 30.80 -2.49
C ILE A 50 3.55 30.32 -2.75
N ARG A 51 4.26 31.04 -3.62
CA ARG A 51 5.67 30.73 -3.93
C ARG A 51 6.54 30.83 -2.68
N ALA A 52 7.50 29.91 -2.54
CA ALA A 52 8.32 29.78 -1.35
C ALA A 52 9.03 31.09 -0.91
N HIS A 53 9.49 31.92 -1.87
CA HIS A 53 10.17 33.18 -1.54
C HIS A 53 9.24 34.23 -0.92
N LEU A 54 7.96 34.25 -1.28
CA LEU A 54 6.97 35.20 -0.76
C LEU A 54 6.71 35.02 0.74
N TRP A 55 7.00 33.83 1.30
CA TRP A 55 6.94 33.58 2.74
C TRP A 55 8.09 34.24 3.52
N LYS A 56 9.16 34.65 2.84
CA LYS A 56 10.33 35.32 3.45
C LYS A 56 10.23 36.84 3.40
N GLU A 57 9.43 37.38 2.48
CA GLU A 57 9.24 38.83 2.32
C GLU A 57 8.46 39.43 3.49
N ARG A 58 8.79 40.67 3.85
CA ARG A 58 8.10 41.45 4.88
C ARG A 58 7.85 42.88 4.39
N PRO A 59 6.65 43.47 4.63
CA PRO A 59 5.48 42.85 5.27
C PRO A 59 4.86 41.73 4.42
N PHE A 60 4.05 40.86 5.03
CA PHE A 60 3.38 39.82 4.26
C PHE A 60 2.37 40.41 3.29
N THR A 61 2.32 39.86 2.07
CA THR A 61 1.30 40.24 1.10
C THR A 61 -0.09 39.76 1.57
N PRO A 62 -1.18 40.44 1.15
CA PRO A 62 -2.54 40.00 1.47
C PRO A 62 -2.84 38.56 1.04
N GLN A 63 -2.22 38.09 -0.04
CA GLN A 63 -2.34 36.71 -0.52
C GLN A 63 -1.71 35.70 0.44
N CYS A 64 -0.50 35.98 0.95
CA CYS A 64 0.16 35.15 1.95
C CYS A 64 -0.69 35.08 3.23
N LEU A 65 -1.22 36.23 3.69
CA LEU A 65 -2.07 36.30 4.88
C LEU A 65 -3.36 35.49 4.71
N ARG A 66 -4.06 35.68 3.60
CA ARG A 66 -5.27 34.90 3.29
C ARG A 66 -4.98 33.40 3.27
N TYR A 67 -3.95 32.97 2.55
CA TYR A 67 -3.59 31.55 2.47
C TYR A 67 -3.28 30.96 3.86
N ALA A 68 -2.54 31.68 4.70
CA ALA A 68 -2.20 31.23 6.05
C ALA A 68 -3.43 31.12 6.97
N ILE A 69 -4.30 32.14 6.96
CA ILE A 69 -5.50 32.19 7.81
C ILE A 69 -6.50 31.11 7.39
N GLU A 70 -6.84 31.05 6.10
CA GLU A 70 -7.81 30.08 5.57
C GLU A 70 -7.34 28.64 5.81
N GLY A 71 -6.03 28.39 5.73
CA GLY A 71 -5.41 27.10 6.02
C GLY A 71 -5.70 26.52 7.41
N VAL A 72 -6.05 27.37 8.39
CA VAL A 72 -6.23 26.95 9.79
C VAL A 72 -7.59 27.25 10.39
N VAL A 73 -8.24 28.36 9.96
CA VAL A 73 -9.45 28.88 10.63
C VAL A 73 -10.62 27.88 10.59
N HIS A 74 -10.69 27.05 9.55
CA HIS A 74 -11.77 26.08 9.36
C HIS A 74 -11.47 24.69 9.94
N LEU A 75 -10.25 24.44 10.46
CA LEU A 75 -9.85 23.10 10.92
C LEU A 75 -10.66 22.63 12.13
N LEU A 76 -10.98 23.51 13.08
CA LEU A 76 -11.75 23.15 14.27
C LEU A 76 -13.24 22.88 13.94
N PRO A 77 -13.95 23.72 13.17
CA PRO A 77 -15.26 23.36 12.64
C PRO A 77 -15.24 22.04 11.87
N LEU A 78 -14.25 21.85 11.00
CA LEU A 78 -14.10 20.64 10.19
C LEU A 78 -13.91 19.39 11.06
N HIS A 79 -13.09 19.47 12.11
CA HIS A 79 -12.92 18.41 13.10
C HIS A 79 -14.27 17.94 13.65
N ARG A 80 -15.12 18.87 14.11
CA ARG A 80 -16.44 18.54 14.68
C ARG A 80 -17.34 17.82 13.67
N VAL A 81 -17.36 18.30 12.42
CA VAL A 81 -18.13 17.67 11.34
C VAL A 81 -17.63 16.26 11.06
N LEU A 82 -16.32 16.07 10.96
CA LEU A 82 -15.71 14.76 10.71
C LEU A 82 -15.99 13.78 11.85
N CYS A 83 -15.83 14.18 13.10
CA CYS A 83 -16.17 13.38 14.27
C CYS A 83 -17.64 12.92 14.24
N HIS A 84 -18.56 13.83 13.89
CA HIS A 84 -19.97 13.49 13.74
C HIS A 84 -20.20 12.48 12.60
N GLN A 85 -19.63 12.70 11.41
CA GLN A 85 -19.75 11.80 10.26
C GLN A 85 -19.16 10.41 10.51
N LEU A 86 -18.13 10.32 11.33
CA LEU A 86 -17.48 9.08 11.74
C LEU A 86 -18.18 8.42 12.94
N GLY A 87 -19.17 9.05 13.56
CA GLY A 87 -19.75 8.56 14.82
C GLY A 87 -18.70 8.41 15.93
N ASP A 88 -17.68 9.26 15.92
CA ASP A 88 -16.56 9.28 16.87
C ASP A 88 -16.49 10.67 17.52
N PRO A 89 -17.36 10.98 18.51
CA PRO A 89 -17.51 12.33 19.05
C PRO A 89 -16.21 12.93 19.62
N GLN A 90 -15.35 12.08 20.17
CA GLN A 90 -14.08 12.48 20.78
C GLN A 90 -12.90 12.44 19.79
N GLY A 91 -13.06 11.80 18.63
CA GLY A 91 -12.00 11.67 17.63
C GLY A 91 -10.93 10.64 17.98
N ASP A 92 -11.20 9.74 18.94
CA ASP A 92 -10.21 8.78 19.47
C ASP A 92 -9.72 7.79 18.41
N MET A 93 -10.59 7.39 17.49
CA MET A 93 -10.23 6.52 16.38
C MET A 93 -9.25 7.23 15.44
N VAL A 94 -9.56 8.49 15.10
CA VAL A 94 -8.73 9.32 14.22
C VAL A 94 -7.38 9.59 14.86
N MET A 95 -7.36 10.00 16.13
CA MET A 95 -6.12 10.30 16.86
C MET A 95 -5.19 9.08 16.95
N ARG A 96 -5.75 7.89 17.24
CA ARG A 96 -4.96 6.64 17.27
C ARG A 96 -4.34 6.36 15.91
N ARG A 97 -5.09 6.51 14.82
CA ARG A 97 -4.56 6.25 13.47
C ARG A 97 -3.56 7.31 13.01
N SER A 98 -3.75 8.56 13.43
CA SER A 98 -2.88 9.70 13.11
C SER A 98 -1.45 9.53 13.66
N THR A 99 -1.26 8.72 14.70
CA THR A 99 0.08 8.45 15.27
C THR A 99 1.07 7.91 14.23
N ARG A 100 0.60 7.14 13.25
CA ARG A 100 1.42 6.59 12.16
C ARG A 100 1.95 7.65 11.19
N TYR A 101 1.40 8.86 11.24
CA TYR A 101 1.63 9.93 10.26
C TYR A 101 2.44 11.10 10.84
N VAL A 102 2.73 11.07 12.14
CA VAL A 102 3.45 12.16 12.85
C VAL A 102 4.88 12.37 12.32
N SER A 103 5.46 11.35 11.68
CA SER A 103 6.78 11.44 11.06
C SER A 103 6.76 12.12 9.69
N TYR A 104 5.61 12.25 9.03
CA TYR A 104 5.49 12.80 7.68
C TYR A 104 6.15 14.18 7.51
N PRO A 105 5.99 15.17 8.42
CA PRO A 105 6.62 16.49 8.27
C PRO A 105 8.16 16.43 8.20
N ARG A 106 8.78 15.36 8.71
CA ARG A 106 10.23 15.16 8.74
C ARG A 106 10.76 14.35 7.55
N LEU A 107 9.86 13.80 6.73
CA LEU A 107 10.17 12.99 5.57
C LEU A 107 11.03 13.77 4.58
N ASN A 108 12.14 13.18 4.12
CA ASN A 108 13.13 13.75 3.19
C ASN A 108 13.77 15.08 3.59
N ARG A 109 13.82 15.42 4.89
CA ARG A 109 14.37 16.72 5.34
C ARG A 109 15.84 16.93 4.94
N SER A 110 16.64 15.86 4.89
CA SER A 110 18.07 15.90 4.52
C SER A 110 18.29 15.79 3.01
N GLU A 111 17.44 15.01 2.33
CA GLU A 111 17.58 14.63 0.93
C GLU A 111 16.92 15.64 -0.01
N LEU A 112 15.84 16.29 0.46
CA LEU A 112 15.09 17.34 -0.24
C LEU A 112 15.01 18.62 0.62
N PRO A 113 16.15 19.22 1.02
CA PRO A 113 16.17 20.35 1.96
C PRO A 113 15.59 21.64 1.37
N THR A 114 15.43 21.73 0.05
CA THR A 114 14.90 22.89 -0.67
C THR A 114 14.05 22.47 -1.86
N ALA A 115 13.16 23.37 -2.31
CA ALA A 115 12.34 23.21 -3.52
C ALA A 115 13.17 23.17 -4.83
N ASP A 116 14.50 23.12 -4.74
CA ASP A 116 15.39 23.01 -5.89
C ASP A 116 15.40 21.57 -6.39
N THR A 117 14.73 21.37 -7.53
CA THR A 117 14.59 20.06 -8.17
C THR A 117 15.88 19.57 -8.83
N SER A 118 16.89 20.43 -8.99
CA SER A 118 18.19 20.08 -9.59
C SER A 118 19.00 19.06 -8.76
N ILE A 119 18.71 18.97 -7.47
CA ILE A 119 19.35 18.04 -6.53
C ILE A 119 18.87 16.61 -6.77
N ILE A 120 17.66 16.46 -7.31
CA ILE A 120 17.04 15.16 -7.48
C ILE A 120 17.66 14.53 -8.75
N LYS A 121 18.26 13.35 -8.60
CA LYS A 121 18.92 12.61 -9.69
C LYS A 121 18.50 11.15 -9.63
N PRO A 122 18.51 10.41 -10.76
CA PRO A 122 18.36 8.97 -10.75
C PRO A 122 19.29 8.31 -9.72
N GLY A 123 18.76 7.36 -8.97
CA GLY A 123 19.44 6.65 -7.88
C GLY A 123 19.30 7.28 -6.50
N LEU A 124 18.85 8.53 -6.37
CA LEU A 124 18.71 9.20 -5.08
C LEU A 124 17.72 8.43 -4.17
N PRO A 125 18.14 7.97 -2.98
CA PRO A 125 17.23 7.35 -2.02
C PRO A 125 16.31 8.40 -1.41
N LEU A 126 15.02 8.08 -1.33
CA LEU A 126 13.99 8.93 -0.76
C LEU A 126 13.02 8.09 0.04
N GLN A 127 12.41 8.70 1.05
CA GLN A 127 11.18 8.20 1.65
C GLN A 127 9.99 8.75 0.86
N ALA A 128 8.96 7.94 0.68
CA ALA A 128 7.78 8.33 -0.09
C ALA A 128 6.53 7.82 0.61
N MET A 129 5.62 8.74 0.94
CA MET A 129 4.34 8.38 1.58
C MET A 129 3.30 8.10 0.50
N VAL A 130 2.65 6.95 0.53
CA VAL A 130 1.60 6.60 -0.44
C VAL A 130 0.42 7.55 -0.30
N ALA A 131 0.15 8.34 -1.33
CA ALA A 131 -0.98 9.26 -1.35
C ALA A 131 -2.24 8.58 -1.90
N SER A 132 -2.10 7.81 -2.98
CA SER A 132 -3.19 7.03 -3.55
C SER A 132 -2.68 5.82 -4.31
N ARG A 133 -3.52 4.78 -4.39
CA ARG A 133 -3.26 3.56 -5.14
C ARG A 133 -4.38 3.33 -6.14
N ARG A 134 -4.00 3.08 -7.39
CA ARG A 134 -4.87 2.69 -8.50
C ARG A 134 -4.33 1.38 -9.08
N PRO A 135 -5.14 0.62 -9.84
CA PRO A 135 -4.69 -0.65 -10.42
C PRO A 135 -3.42 -0.54 -11.29
N ASN A 136 -3.23 0.60 -11.94
CA ASN A 136 -2.14 0.86 -12.89
C ASN A 136 -1.23 2.03 -12.48
N ALA A 137 -1.39 2.57 -11.28
CA ALA A 137 -0.57 3.70 -10.82
C ALA A 137 -0.57 3.81 -9.31
N MET A 138 0.56 4.23 -8.74
CA MET A 138 0.66 4.68 -7.37
C MET A 138 1.25 6.08 -7.32
N TYR A 139 0.65 6.93 -6.48
CA TYR A 139 1.07 8.31 -6.29
C TYR A 139 1.58 8.48 -4.87
N PHE A 140 2.64 9.25 -4.72
CA PHE A 140 3.35 9.43 -3.46
C PHE A 140 3.60 10.91 -3.18
N LYS A 141 3.51 11.27 -1.90
CA LYS A 141 3.98 12.56 -1.38
C LYS A 141 5.43 12.42 -0.93
N LEU A 142 6.28 13.30 -1.44
CA LEU A 142 7.72 13.34 -1.13
C LEU A 142 8.09 14.35 -0.04
N ASN A 143 7.16 15.24 0.33
CA ASN A 143 7.37 16.36 1.25
C ASN A 143 8.53 17.31 0.85
N HIS A 144 8.50 18.57 1.29
CA HIS A 144 9.50 19.62 0.98
C HIS A 144 9.76 19.95 -0.50
N SER A 145 9.07 19.29 -1.43
CA SER A 145 9.12 19.53 -2.88
C SER A 145 7.71 19.63 -3.45
N ALA A 146 7.56 20.41 -4.52
CA ALA A 146 6.32 20.47 -5.30
C ALA A 146 6.09 19.21 -6.17
N LEU A 147 7.08 18.30 -6.21
CA LEU A 147 7.05 17.10 -7.01
C LEU A 147 6.14 16.02 -6.41
N THR A 148 5.48 15.29 -7.30
CA THR A 148 4.71 14.10 -6.96
C THR A 148 5.48 12.85 -7.35
N GLY A 149 5.66 11.93 -6.42
CA GLY A 149 6.23 10.62 -6.72
C GLY A 149 5.20 9.75 -7.44
N THR A 150 5.63 9.00 -8.45
CA THR A 150 4.75 8.13 -9.23
C THR A 150 5.41 6.79 -9.51
N VAL A 151 4.61 5.73 -9.52
CA VAL A 151 4.99 4.40 -10.02
C VAL A 151 3.91 4.00 -11.02
N LEU A 152 4.31 3.73 -12.27
CA LEU A 152 3.40 3.44 -13.38
C LEU A 152 3.66 2.07 -14.02
N ASP A 153 4.88 1.56 -13.91
CA ASP A 153 5.26 0.29 -14.52
C ASP A 153 4.72 -0.88 -13.70
N VAL A 154 4.16 -1.89 -14.37
CA VAL A 154 3.50 -3.03 -13.72
C VAL A 154 4.46 -3.81 -12.84
N ASP A 155 5.72 -3.97 -13.26
CA ASP A 155 6.74 -4.68 -12.48
C ASP A 155 7.12 -3.88 -11.22
N ASP A 156 7.31 -2.57 -11.34
CA ASP A 156 7.57 -1.71 -10.19
C ASP A 156 6.37 -1.69 -9.22
N LEU A 157 5.13 -1.74 -9.72
CA LEU A 157 3.92 -1.74 -8.88
C LEU A 157 3.79 -3.01 -8.03
N ARG A 158 4.27 -4.17 -8.51
CA ARG A 158 4.26 -5.42 -7.73
C ARG A 158 5.07 -5.30 -6.45
N ASP A 159 6.14 -4.52 -6.49
CA ASP A 159 6.98 -4.26 -5.33
C ASP A 159 6.28 -3.43 -4.26
N PHE A 160 5.12 -2.83 -4.52
CA PHE A 160 4.35 -2.05 -3.56
C PHE A 160 3.02 -2.72 -3.19
N GLN A 161 2.86 -4.02 -3.41
CA GLN A 161 1.57 -4.69 -3.22
C GLN A 161 1.07 -4.69 -1.76
N ASP A 162 1.98 -4.65 -0.80
CA ASP A 162 1.77 -4.52 0.65
C ASP A 162 1.52 -3.07 1.10
N ALA A 163 1.77 -2.08 0.25
CA ALA A 163 1.69 -0.67 0.62
C ALA A 163 0.26 -0.12 0.47
N HIS A 164 -0.19 0.60 1.51
CA HIS A 164 -1.50 1.22 1.60
C HIS A 164 -1.37 2.75 1.67
N PRO A 165 -2.41 3.51 1.27
CA PRO A 165 -2.44 4.96 1.44
C PRO A 165 -2.09 5.36 2.87
N GLY A 166 -1.05 6.19 2.97
CA GLY A 166 -0.46 6.66 4.21
C GLY A 166 0.80 5.96 4.68
N ASP A 167 1.10 4.78 4.15
CA ASP A 167 2.36 4.10 4.46
C ASP A 167 3.55 4.87 3.89
N VAL A 168 4.65 4.92 4.65
CA VAL A 168 5.92 5.49 4.20
C VAL A 168 6.82 4.35 3.74
N THR A 169 7.23 4.41 2.48
CA THR A 169 8.09 3.41 1.84
C THR A 169 9.43 4.01 1.46
N ARG A 170 10.49 3.21 1.51
CA ARG A 170 11.81 3.60 0.99
C ARG A 170 11.83 3.36 -0.51
N CYS A 171 12.20 4.40 -1.25
CA CYS A 171 12.20 4.44 -2.69
C CYS A 171 13.54 4.97 -3.20
N ARG A 172 13.80 4.78 -4.49
CA ARG A 172 14.84 5.45 -5.25
C ARG A 172 14.22 6.15 -6.44
N VAL A 173 14.80 7.29 -6.81
CA VAL A 173 14.42 7.99 -8.03
C VAL A 173 14.89 7.17 -9.23
N ARG A 174 13.98 6.80 -10.12
CA ARG A 174 14.31 6.12 -11.38
C ARG A 174 14.56 7.13 -12.49
N SER A 175 13.63 8.07 -12.66
CA SER A 175 13.68 9.09 -13.71
C SER A 175 12.71 10.22 -13.40
N PHE A 176 12.76 11.28 -14.20
CA PHE A 176 11.83 12.39 -14.16
C PHE A 176 10.84 12.32 -15.32
N SER A 177 9.66 12.87 -15.08
CA SER A 177 8.75 13.19 -16.17
C SER A 177 9.20 14.45 -16.90
N ASP A 178 8.95 14.49 -18.21
CA ASP A 178 9.23 15.62 -19.08
C ASP A 178 8.54 16.92 -18.66
N CYS A 179 7.40 16.83 -17.95
CA CYS A 179 6.70 18.02 -17.45
C CYS A 179 7.33 18.61 -16.17
N GLY A 180 8.35 17.96 -15.59
CA GLY A 180 9.04 18.43 -14.39
C GLY A 180 8.19 18.41 -13.11
N GLN A 181 7.00 17.80 -13.13
CA GLN A 181 6.11 17.73 -11.95
C GLN A 181 6.10 16.35 -11.28
N PHE A 182 6.50 15.30 -12.00
CA PHE A 182 6.47 13.93 -11.51
C PHE A 182 7.86 13.31 -11.48
N VAL A 183 8.11 12.54 -10.44
CA VAL A 183 9.31 11.71 -10.31
C VAL A 183 8.91 10.26 -10.32
N ARG A 184 9.48 9.47 -11.23
CA ARG A 184 9.26 8.02 -11.27
C ARG A 184 10.09 7.38 -10.17
N LEU A 185 9.44 6.59 -9.33
CA LEU A 185 10.05 5.93 -8.19
C LEU A 185 10.16 4.43 -8.43
N GLN A 186 11.13 3.82 -7.77
CA GLN A 186 11.25 2.37 -7.59
C GLN A 186 11.42 2.07 -6.10
N ARG A 187 10.88 0.94 -5.63
CA ARG A 187 11.08 0.55 -4.23
C ARG A 187 12.54 0.22 -3.98
N GLU A 188 13.04 0.53 -2.78
CA GLU A 188 14.34 0.03 -2.36
C GLU A 188 14.33 -1.51 -2.36
N GLY A 189 15.33 -2.12 -3.01
CA GLY A 189 15.39 -3.57 -3.21
C GLY A 189 14.65 -4.08 -4.45
N HIS A 190 14.17 -3.19 -5.33
CA HIS A 190 13.51 -3.55 -6.60
C HIS A 190 14.19 -4.73 -7.32
N GLY A 191 13.38 -5.69 -7.77
CA GLY A 191 13.84 -6.92 -8.44
C GLY A 191 14.41 -8.00 -7.50
N THR A 192 14.60 -7.69 -6.21
CA THR A 192 15.02 -8.66 -5.19
C THR A 192 13.97 -8.87 -4.10
N LEU A 193 12.82 -8.18 -4.19
CA LEU A 193 11.74 -8.31 -3.23
C LEU A 193 10.86 -9.52 -3.53
N PHE A 194 10.38 -10.20 -2.49
CA PHE A 194 9.34 -11.22 -2.58
C PHE A 194 8.23 -10.93 -1.56
N PHE A 195 7.04 -11.45 -1.85
CA PHE A 195 5.90 -11.32 -0.94
C PHE A 195 5.91 -12.45 0.08
N ASP A 196 6.11 -12.10 1.35
CA ASP A 196 5.93 -13.04 2.43
C ASP A 196 4.45 -13.11 2.80
N THR A 197 3.79 -14.21 2.42
CA THR A 197 2.37 -14.45 2.71
C THR A 197 2.06 -14.55 4.21
N THR A 198 3.06 -14.87 5.03
CA THR A 198 2.90 -15.01 6.49
C THR A 198 2.75 -13.64 7.15
N THR A 199 3.55 -12.68 6.70
CA THR A 199 3.56 -11.33 7.25
C THR A 199 2.72 -10.35 6.43
N GLY A 200 2.35 -10.72 5.21
CA GLY A 200 1.65 -9.85 4.26
C GLY A 200 2.51 -8.67 3.80
N THR A 201 3.84 -8.81 3.83
CA THR A 201 4.79 -7.73 3.54
C THR A 201 5.79 -8.12 2.46
N MET A 202 6.28 -7.12 1.72
CA MET A 202 7.39 -7.31 0.79
C MET A 202 8.72 -7.31 1.54
N ARG A 203 9.53 -8.34 1.33
CA ARG A 203 10.83 -8.50 1.98
C ARG A 203 11.93 -8.69 0.93
N PRO A 204 13.15 -8.19 1.18
CA PRO A 204 14.29 -8.53 0.34
C PRO A 204 14.55 -10.03 0.43
N MET A 205 14.87 -10.64 -0.71
CA MET A 205 15.34 -12.01 -0.74
C MET A 205 16.56 -12.15 0.16
N PRO A 206 16.60 -13.16 1.05
CA PRO A 206 17.78 -13.42 1.84
C PRO A 206 18.96 -13.67 0.90
N SER A 207 20.11 -13.13 1.28
CA SER A 207 21.35 -13.44 0.58
C SER A 207 21.61 -14.95 0.64
N ARG A 208 22.42 -15.46 -0.30
CA ARG A 208 22.76 -16.89 -0.32
C ARG A 208 23.36 -17.37 1.02
N ALA A 209 24.18 -16.53 1.66
CA ALA A 209 24.76 -16.82 2.97
C ALA A 209 23.69 -16.94 4.07
N GLU A 210 22.74 -16.00 4.13
CA GLU A 210 21.63 -16.04 5.10
C GLU A 210 20.69 -17.23 4.83
N ALA A 211 20.45 -17.56 3.56
CA ALA A 211 19.66 -18.73 3.20
C ALA A 211 20.35 -20.04 3.62
N GLU A 212 21.68 -20.12 3.46
CA GLU A 212 22.50 -21.25 3.92
C GLU A 212 22.60 -21.33 5.45
N GLU A 213 22.47 -20.23 6.20
CA GLU A 213 22.40 -20.25 7.66
C GLU A 213 21.02 -20.69 8.20
N VAL A 214 19.93 -20.24 7.57
CA VAL A 214 18.56 -20.58 7.99
C VAL A 214 18.17 -21.98 7.58
N TYR A 215 18.62 -22.39 6.39
CA TYR A 215 18.50 -23.75 5.89
C TYR A 215 19.92 -24.28 5.65
N PRO A 216 20.68 -24.61 6.74
CA PRO A 216 21.95 -25.28 6.59
C PRO A 216 21.68 -26.47 5.72
N SER A 217 22.32 -26.45 4.54
CA SER A 217 22.19 -27.51 3.55
C SER A 217 22.28 -28.79 4.33
N ARG A 218 21.16 -29.54 4.44
CA ARG A 218 21.21 -30.91 4.93
C ARG A 218 22.19 -31.56 3.99
N GLY A 219 23.43 -31.71 4.47
CA GLY A 219 24.55 -32.10 3.64
C GLY A 219 24.06 -33.23 2.79
N SER A 220 23.95 -33.01 1.47
CA SER A 220 23.52 -34.05 0.57
C SER A 220 24.64 -35.08 0.62
N SER A 221 24.52 -36.04 1.53
CA SER A 221 25.40 -37.19 1.71
C SER A 221 25.44 -38.09 0.47
N LEU A 222 24.76 -37.69 -0.60
CA LEU A 222 24.73 -38.36 -1.89
C LEU A 222 25.99 -38.14 -2.74
N ARG A 223 26.88 -37.18 -2.40
CA ARG A 223 28.12 -36.96 -3.16
C ARG A 223 29.40 -37.56 -2.56
N ASP A 224 29.33 -38.10 -1.34
CA ASP A 224 30.50 -38.72 -0.66
C ASP A 224 30.54 -40.26 -0.71
N LEU A 225 29.58 -40.92 -1.37
CA LEU A 225 29.60 -42.37 -1.60
C LEU A 225 30.26 -42.75 -2.95
N GLY A 226 31.35 -42.07 -3.28
CA GLY A 226 32.08 -42.25 -4.53
C GLY A 226 33.42 -42.95 -4.41
N LYS A 227 33.71 -43.67 -3.32
CA LYS A 227 34.94 -44.50 -3.18
C LYS A 227 34.87 -45.47 -2.01
N ARG A 228 34.23 -46.63 -2.20
CA ARG A 228 34.67 -47.95 -1.71
C ARG A 228 33.58 -49.01 -1.91
N GLY A 229 33.90 -50.00 -2.76
CA GLY A 229 33.64 -51.43 -2.52
C GLY A 229 32.20 -51.92 -2.42
N GLY A 230 31.76 -52.60 -3.48
CA GLY A 230 31.17 -53.95 -3.42
C GLY A 230 29.97 -54.17 -2.50
N GLY A 231 28.78 -54.18 -3.08
CA GLY A 231 27.57 -54.70 -2.44
C GLY A 231 26.37 -54.51 -3.34
N GLY A 232 26.07 -55.51 -4.15
CA GLY A 232 24.90 -55.53 -5.03
C GLY A 232 23.62 -55.50 -4.20
N LEU A 233 22.98 -54.34 -4.10
CA LEU A 233 21.58 -54.22 -3.73
C LEU A 233 20.76 -54.31 -5.02
N SER A 234 20.08 -55.44 -5.21
CA SER A 234 19.08 -55.62 -6.27
C SER A 234 17.97 -54.60 -6.06
N PHE A 235 17.93 -53.56 -6.89
CA PHE A 235 16.75 -52.73 -7.04
C PHE A 235 15.69 -53.58 -7.72
N ASP A 236 14.73 -54.06 -6.92
CA ASP A 236 13.44 -54.46 -7.43
C ASP A 236 12.88 -53.30 -8.25
N LYS A 237 12.79 -53.51 -9.57
CA LYS A 237 12.07 -52.65 -10.50
C LYS A 237 10.57 -52.76 -10.21
N SER A 238 10.14 -52.25 -9.06
CA SER A 238 8.75 -51.88 -8.85
C SER A 238 8.50 -50.62 -9.68
N SER A 239 8.03 -50.84 -10.90
CA SER A 239 7.63 -49.81 -11.85
C SER A 239 6.60 -48.89 -11.20
N TYR A 240 7.02 -47.66 -10.86
CA TYR A 240 6.09 -46.55 -10.72
C TYR A 240 5.57 -46.23 -12.12
N LYS A 241 4.61 -47.01 -12.59
CA LYS A 241 3.77 -46.61 -13.71
C LYS A 241 2.93 -45.45 -13.19
N GLU A 242 3.30 -44.23 -13.56
CA GLU A 242 2.36 -43.11 -13.58
C GLU A 242 1.09 -43.59 -14.28
N LYS A 243 0.02 -43.84 -13.51
CA LYS A 243 -1.31 -43.96 -14.05
C LYS A 243 -1.69 -42.58 -14.58
N LYS A 244 -1.41 -42.35 -15.86
CA LYS A 244 -2.05 -41.26 -16.60
C LYS A 244 -3.56 -41.38 -16.34
N PRO A 245 -4.24 -40.31 -15.90
CA PRO A 245 -5.69 -40.36 -15.78
C PRO A 245 -6.27 -40.68 -17.16
N ASP A 246 -7.09 -41.73 -17.24
CA ASP A 246 -7.84 -42.10 -18.45
C ASP A 246 -8.82 -40.97 -18.79
N ILE A 247 -8.37 -40.00 -19.58
CA ILE A 247 -9.26 -39.03 -20.21
C ILE A 247 -9.88 -39.72 -21.42
N ILE A 248 -11.01 -40.40 -21.18
CA ILE A 248 -11.84 -40.93 -22.26
C ILE A 248 -12.55 -39.75 -22.93
N TYR A 249 -12.07 -39.32 -24.09
CA TYR A 249 -12.81 -38.41 -24.96
C TYR A 249 -14.01 -39.14 -25.56
N ARG A 250 -15.20 -38.91 -25.01
CA ARG A 250 -16.45 -39.25 -25.70
C ARG A 250 -16.86 -38.06 -26.57
N SER A 251 -16.88 -38.25 -27.89
CA SER A 251 -17.41 -37.29 -28.85
C SER A 251 -18.93 -37.20 -28.69
N GLY A 252 -19.39 -36.30 -27.82
CA GLY A 252 -20.79 -35.90 -27.75
C GLY A 252 -21.13 -34.93 -28.90
N LYS A 253 -22.28 -35.13 -29.53
CA LYS A 253 -22.87 -34.12 -30.43
C LYS A 253 -23.07 -32.84 -29.61
N ARG A 254 -22.31 -31.78 -29.95
CA ARG A 254 -22.23 -30.45 -29.29
C ARG A 254 -21.22 -30.33 -28.11
N GLY A 255 -19.93 -30.51 -28.42
CA GLY A 255 -18.89 -29.50 -28.14
C GLY A 255 -18.59 -29.01 -26.71
N VAL A 256 -18.90 -29.75 -25.63
CA VAL A 256 -18.40 -29.39 -24.28
C VAL A 256 -17.84 -30.63 -23.56
N PRO A 257 -16.55 -30.65 -23.19
CA PRO A 257 -15.97 -31.76 -22.42
C PRO A 257 -16.42 -31.72 -20.96
N LYS A 258 -16.97 -32.83 -20.45
CA LYS A 258 -17.32 -33.01 -19.03
C LYS A 258 -16.19 -33.71 -18.28
N LEU A 259 -15.57 -33.02 -17.33
CA LEU A 259 -14.65 -33.60 -16.34
C LEU A 259 -15.45 -34.29 -15.23
N ARG A 260 -15.22 -35.59 -15.02
CA ARG A 260 -15.77 -36.32 -13.86
C ARG A 260 -14.79 -36.13 -12.69
N LYS A 261 -15.23 -35.50 -11.60
CA LYS A 261 -14.44 -35.42 -10.36
C LYS A 261 -14.36 -36.81 -9.71
N PRO A 262 -13.20 -37.22 -9.16
CA PRO A 262 -13.09 -38.46 -8.40
C PRO A 262 -13.85 -38.35 -7.07
N ASP A 263 -14.56 -39.42 -6.70
CA ASP A 263 -15.35 -39.53 -5.47
C ASP A 263 -14.45 -39.51 -4.22
N LEU A 264 -14.20 -38.32 -3.69
CA LEU A 264 -13.65 -38.12 -2.34
C LEU A 264 -14.80 -38.28 -1.32
N LYS A 265 -14.90 -39.46 -0.71
CA LYS A 265 -15.76 -39.70 0.46
C LYS A 265 -15.22 -38.89 1.64
N LEU A 266 -15.92 -37.81 2.00
CA LEU A 266 -15.68 -37.08 3.25
C LEU A 266 -16.32 -37.83 4.44
N PRO A 267 -15.65 -37.92 5.60
CA PRO A 267 -16.22 -38.55 6.79
C PRO A 267 -17.34 -37.68 7.38
N LYS A 268 -18.45 -38.34 7.77
CA LYS A 268 -19.62 -37.72 8.42
C LYS A 268 -19.24 -37.19 9.81
N LEU A 269 -19.23 -35.87 9.97
CA LEU A 269 -19.23 -35.22 11.28
C LEU A 269 -20.67 -35.26 11.85
N ARG A 270 -20.86 -36.00 12.95
CA ARG A 270 -22.03 -35.85 13.84
C ARG A 270 -21.85 -34.55 14.62
N GLY A 271 -22.78 -33.62 14.48
CA GLY A 271 -22.87 -32.42 15.29
C GLY A 271 -24.34 -32.10 15.54
N GLU A 272 -24.73 -32.19 16.80
CA GLU A 272 -26.08 -31.95 17.31
C GLU A 272 -26.52 -30.50 17.03
N HIS A 273 -27.66 -30.34 16.35
CA HIS A 273 -28.37 -29.07 16.28
C HIS A 273 -29.18 -28.89 17.57
N LYS A 274 -28.74 -27.98 18.45
CA LYS A 274 -29.63 -27.33 19.42
C LYS A 274 -30.04 -25.98 18.85
N SER A 275 -31.32 -25.87 18.52
CA SER A 275 -32.03 -24.65 18.17
C SER A 275 -31.99 -23.67 19.35
N PHE A 276 -31.50 -22.46 19.12
CA PHE A 276 -31.58 -21.36 20.08
C PHE A 276 -32.78 -20.47 19.69
N ASP A 277 -33.72 -20.34 20.61
CA ASP A 277 -34.99 -19.63 20.49
C ASP A 277 -34.85 -18.25 21.17
N PRO A 278 -35.04 -17.12 20.46
CA PRO A 278 -34.93 -15.80 21.09
C PRO A 278 -36.32 -15.26 21.48
N SER A 279 -36.78 -15.63 22.68
CA SER A 279 -37.86 -14.92 23.38
C SER A 279 -37.27 -14.01 24.45
N PHE A 280 -37.28 -12.70 24.22
CA PHE A 280 -37.06 -11.68 25.25
C PHE A 280 -38.40 -11.27 25.86
N PRO A 281 -38.55 -11.24 27.19
CA PRO A 281 -39.62 -10.50 27.85
C PRO A 281 -39.18 -9.07 28.21
N SER A 282 -40.19 -8.20 28.13
CA SER A 282 -40.38 -6.79 28.55
C SER A 282 -39.41 -6.18 29.56
#